data_AF-A0A8T3QTX1-F1
#
_entry.id   AF-A0A8T3QTX1-F1
#
_cell.length_a   1.000
_cell.length_b   1.000
_cell.length_c   1.000
_cell.angle_alpha   90.00
_cell.angle_beta   90.00
_cell.angle_gamma   90.00
#
_symmetry.space_group_name_H-M   'P 1'
#
loop_
_entity.id
_entity.type
_entity.pdbx_description
1 polymer ?
#
loop_
_entity_poly.entity_id
_entity_poly.type
_entity_poly.pdbx_seq_one_letter_code
_entity_poly.pdbx_strand_id
1 'polypeptide(L)'
;MDGLRFGRQFRALRIRLERRQSDVSARAGVSRSLVAAIDRGELDGVTVGSLVRTCAALGADVDIRLRWRGEQLDRLVDEGHAALVDATVKRLVRLGWTTEVEVSFSIWGERGSIDILAVHTGHRALLVVEVKSVVVDSQATLHGLDRKARLASEIAEKRGWSAGHVSRLLVVTAAATSRRRIARLATTYEVALPARGSTVRSWLACPDSPIAGILFLSNDSQDGSMHRSTGRERVRRRKRDLMTMSHAVDTVSPTGGDDQVDTAAVTIK
;
A
#
# COMPACT_ATOMS: atom_id res chain seq x y z
N MET A 1 -9.00 14.36 5.74
CA MET A 1 -9.95 14.91 4.75
C MET A 1 -10.58 16.12 5.40
N ASP A 2 -10.74 17.23 4.69
CA ASP A 2 -11.50 18.38 5.21
C ASP A 2 -13.00 18.06 5.04
N GLY A 3 -13.64 17.62 6.13
CA GLY A 3 -15.03 17.16 6.12
C GLY A 3 -16.01 18.27 5.73
N LEU A 4 -15.78 19.49 6.21
CA LEU A 4 -16.63 20.65 5.90
C LEU A 4 -16.53 21.06 4.43
N ARG A 5 -15.33 21.04 3.85
CA ARG A 5 -15.16 21.27 2.41
C ARG A 5 -15.83 20.17 1.60
N PHE A 6 -15.62 18.91 1.96
CA PHE A 6 -16.24 17.78 1.27
C PHE A 6 -17.77 17.87 1.30
N GLY A 7 -18.36 18.10 2.49
CA GLY A 7 -19.82 18.21 2.64
C GLY A 7 -20.43 19.35 1.85
N ARG A 8 -19.77 20.52 1.81
CA ARG A 8 -20.20 21.65 0.97
C ARG A 8 -20.19 21.31 -0.53
N GLN A 9 -19.12 20.65 -1.01
CA GLN A 9 -19.02 20.23 -2.41
C GLN A 9 -20.06 19.18 -2.77
N PHE A 10 -20.23 18.17 -1.90
CA PHE A 10 -21.24 17.12 -2.05
C PHE A 10 -22.66 17.71 -2.10
N ARG A 11 -23.00 18.61 -1.16
CA ARG A 11 -24.30 19.28 -1.13
C ARG A 11 -24.54 20.16 -2.35
N ALA A 12 -23.52 20.92 -2.77
CA ALA A 12 -23.62 21.77 -3.96
C ALA A 12 -23.89 20.93 -5.21
N LEU A 13 -23.18 19.82 -5.39
CA LEU A 13 -23.42 18.88 -6.48
C LEU A 13 -24.83 18.30 -6.43
N ARG A 14 -25.27 17.84 -5.25
CA ARG A 14 -26.62 17.28 -5.04
C ARG A 14 -27.72 18.28 -5.44
N ILE A 15 -27.59 19.54 -5.02
CA ILE A 15 -28.55 20.61 -5.34
C ILE A 15 -28.51 20.94 -6.84
N ARG A 16 -27.31 21.01 -7.44
CA ARG A 16 -27.14 21.25 -8.89
C ARG A 16 -27.78 20.17 -9.76
N LEU A 17 -27.87 18.95 -9.25
CA LEU A 17 -28.54 17.80 -9.87
C LEU A 17 -30.01 17.66 -9.44
N GLU A 18 -30.54 18.63 -8.68
CA GLU A 18 -31.93 18.66 -8.19
C GLU A 18 -32.34 17.40 -7.44
N ARG A 19 -31.40 16.76 -6.73
CA ARG A 19 -31.67 15.55 -5.93
C ARG A 19 -31.98 15.90 -4.50
N ARG A 20 -33.06 15.36 -3.96
CA ARG A 20 -33.35 15.39 -2.52
C ARG A 20 -32.42 14.43 -1.80
N GLN A 21 -32.23 14.64 -0.49
CA GLN A 21 -31.46 13.70 0.34
C GLN A 21 -32.07 12.29 0.33
N SER A 22 -33.40 12.21 0.27
CA SER A 22 -34.15 10.95 0.12
C SER A 22 -33.73 10.18 -1.13
N ASP A 23 -33.57 10.87 -2.25
CA ASP A 23 -33.28 10.26 -3.54
C ASP A 23 -31.87 9.66 -3.55
N VAL A 24 -30.91 10.40 -2.99
CA VAL A 24 -29.53 9.93 -2.80
C VAL A 24 -29.50 8.74 -1.85
N SER A 25 -30.27 8.80 -0.75
CA SER A 25 -30.34 7.72 0.24
C SER A 25 -30.89 6.43 -0.35
N ALA A 26 -31.97 6.52 -1.12
CA ALA A 26 -32.59 5.38 -1.80
C ALA A 26 -31.64 4.79 -2.84
N ARG A 27 -30.99 5.63 -3.65
CA ARG A 27 -30.07 5.17 -4.71
C ARG A 27 -28.77 4.58 -4.16
N ALA A 28 -28.26 5.10 -3.04
CA ALA A 28 -27.01 4.64 -2.43
C ALA A 28 -27.20 3.48 -1.43
N GLY A 29 -28.45 3.11 -1.09
CA GLY A 29 -28.75 2.09 -0.08
C GLY A 29 -28.25 2.48 1.31
N VAL A 30 -28.41 3.74 1.71
CA VAL A 30 -28.00 4.26 3.02
C VAL A 30 -29.14 5.03 3.69
N SER A 31 -29.02 5.33 4.98
CA SER A 31 -30.02 6.15 5.66
C SER A 31 -29.98 7.60 5.17
N ARG A 32 -31.15 8.25 5.12
CA ARG A 32 -31.24 9.70 4.85
C ARG A 32 -30.44 10.51 5.86
N SER A 33 -30.40 10.09 7.12
CA SER A 33 -29.62 10.75 8.18
C SER A 33 -28.13 10.77 7.87
N LEU A 34 -27.59 9.71 7.24
CA LEU A 34 -26.19 9.67 6.80
C LEU A 34 -25.92 10.68 5.68
N VAL A 35 -26.83 10.80 4.70
CA VAL A 35 -26.72 11.82 3.64
C VAL A 35 -26.76 13.23 4.24
N ALA A 36 -27.61 13.46 5.25
CA ALA A 36 -27.69 14.73 5.94
C ALA A 36 -26.42 15.07 6.74
N ALA A 37 -25.79 14.07 7.39
CA ALA A 37 -24.50 14.23 8.07
C ALA A 37 -23.39 14.58 7.06
N ILE A 38 -23.34 13.86 5.93
CA ILE A 38 -22.38 14.14 4.84
C ILE A 38 -22.59 15.56 4.28
N ASP A 39 -23.84 15.98 4.01
CA ASP A 39 -24.17 17.35 3.55
C ASP A 39 -23.66 18.43 4.52
N ARG A 40 -23.59 18.13 5.83
CA ARG A 40 -23.07 19.04 6.88
C ARG A 40 -21.55 18.91 7.08
N GLY A 41 -20.91 17.97 6.39
CA GLY A 41 -19.48 17.67 6.57
C GLY A 41 -19.16 16.90 7.85
N GLU A 42 -20.17 16.35 8.51
CA GLU A 42 -20.05 15.47 9.68
C GLU A 42 -19.65 14.07 9.21
N LEU A 43 -18.35 13.90 8.93
CA LEU A 43 -17.81 12.65 8.40
C LEU A 43 -17.29 11.69 9.48
N ASP A 44 -17.36 12.10 10.75
CA ASP A 44 -16.94 11.23 11.84
C ASP A 44 -17.86 10.01 11.95
N GLY A 45 -17.28 8.82 12.10
CA GLY A 45 -17.99 7.54 12.04
C GLY A 45 -18.55 7.14 10.65
N VAL A 46 -18.42 7.98 9.62
CA VAL A 46 -18.87 7.65 8.26
C VAL A 46 -17.84 6.73 7.60
N THR A 47 -18.28 5.53 7.20
CA THR A 47 -17.39 4.58 6.51
C THR A 47 -17.02 5.08 5.11
N VAL A 48 -15.80 4.75 4.67
CA VAL A 48 -15.36 4.99 3.29
C VAL A 48 -16.33 4.40 2.28
N GLY A 49 -16.81 3.17 2.51
CA GLY A 49 -17.77 2.52 1.62
C GLY A 49 -19.08 3.30 1.49
N SER A 50 -19.57 3.92 2.58
CA SER A 50 -20.74 4.77 2.52
C SER A 50 -20.51 6.04 1.70
N LEU A 51 -19.35 6.71 1.87
CA LEU A 51 -18.99 7.88 1.07
C LEU A 51 -18.97 7.58 -0.43
N VAL A 52 -18.30 6.47 -0.80
CA VAL A 52 -18.22 6.02 -2.20
C VAL A 52 -19.61 5.78 -2.77
N ARG A 53 -20.49 5.04 -2.07
CA ARG A 53 -21.85 4.78 -2.56
C ARG A 53 -22.68 6.05 -2.72
N THR A 54 -22.59 7.00 -1.77
CA THR A 54 -23.34 8.25 -1.85
C THR A 54 -22.85 9.17 -2.96
N CYS A 55 -21.55 9.22 -3.23
CA CYS A 55 -20.99 9.98 -4.36
C CYS A 55 -21.36 9.31 -5.70
N ALA A 56 -21.26 7.99 -5.79
CA ALA A 56 -21.66 7.24 -6.98
C ALA A 56 -23.14 7.46 -7.33
N ALA A 57 -24.02 7.58 -6.32
CA ALA A 57 -25.43 7.92 -6.54
C ALA A 57 -25.66 9.30 -7.17
N LEU A 58 -24.68 10.21 -7.07
CA LEU A 58 -24.64 11.51 -7.74
C LEU A 58 -23.81 11.50 -9.04
N GLY A 59 -23.24 10.35 -9.43
CA GLY A 59 -22.33 10.25 -10.58
C GLY A 59 -20.95 10.86 -10.33
N ALA A 60 -20.52 10.92 -9.07
CA ALA A 60 -19.21 11.42 -8.67
C ALA A 60 -18.36 10.33 -8.00
N ASP A 61 -17.04 10.50 -8.06
CA ASP A 61 -16.06 9.62 -7.42
C ASP A 61 -15.45 10.26 -6.17
N VAL A 62 -14.97 9.42 -5.25
CA VAL A 62 -14.23 9.85 -4.06
C VAL A 62 -12.78 9.43 -4.19
N ASP A 63 -11.87 10.40 -4.30
CA ASP A 63 -10.42 10.18 -4.22
C ASP A 63 -9.94 10.34 -2.77
N ILE A 64 -9.37 9.27 -2.19
CA ILE A 64 -8.82 9.27 -0.83
C ILE A 64 -7.30 9.21 -0.92
N ARG A 65 -6.65 10.33 -0.57
CA ARG A 65 -5.19 10.40 -0.50
C ARG A 65 -4.70 10.34 0.94
N LEU A 66 -3.78 9.40 1.19
CA LEU A 66 -2.99 9.39 2.41
C LEU A 66 -1.85 10.39 2.22
N ARG A 67 -1.70 11.34 3.16
CA ARG A 67 -0.62 12.33 3.15
C ARG A 67 0.20 12.16 4.41
N TRP A 68 1.52 12.04 4.26
CA TRP A 68 2.45 12.01 5.37
C TRP A 68 3.70 12.81 5.02
N ARG A 69 3.91 13.91 5.75
CA ARG A 69 5.06 14.82 5.60
C ARG A 69 5.30 15.24 4.13
N GLY A 70 4.26 15.75 3.46
CA GLY A 70 4.33 16.11 2.04
C GLY A 70 4.49 14.88 1.16
N GLU A 71 5.51 14.89 0.30
CA GLU A 71 5.85 13.81 -0.65
C GLU A 71 6.63 12.65 -0.02
N GLN A 72 6.94 12.69 1.28
CA GLN A 72 7.76 11.64 1.90
C GLN A 72 7.10 10.26 1.87
N LEU A 73 5.76 10.20 1.85
CA LEU A 73 5.05 8.95 1.66
C LEU A 73 5.26 8.37 0.25
N ASP A 74 5.19 9.24 -0.76
CA ASP A 74 5.38 8.86 -2.16
C ASP A 74 6.81 8.35 -2.34
N ARG A 75 7.81 9.09 -1.81
CA ARG A 75 9.22 8.66 -1.79
C ARG A 75 9.45 7.33 -1.07
N LEU A 76 8.75 7.06 0.03
CA LEU A 76 8.88 5.79 0.75
C LEU A 76 8.33 4.62 -0.08
N VAL A 77 7.23 4.83 -0.81
CA VAL A 77 6.68 3.83 -1.74
C VAL A 77 7.62 3.63 -2.93
N ASP A 78 8.19 4.72 -3.44
CA ASP A 78 9.15 4.72 -4.55
C ASP A 78 10.48 4.06 -4.16
N GLU A 79 10.98 4.25 -2.95
CA GLU A 79 12.24 3.65 -2.46
C GLU A 79 12.18 2.13 -2.49
N GLY A 80 11.06 1.54 -2.05
CA GLY A 80 10.87 0.08 -2.10
C GLY A 80 10.77 -0.46 -3.53
N HIS A 81 10.16 0.29 -4.44
CA HIS A 81 10.12 -0.08 -5.85
C HIS A 81 11.50 0.05 -6.51
N ALA A 82 12.19 1.18 -6.30
CA ALA A 82 13.53 1.45 -6.81
C ALA A 82 14.56 0.42 -6.32
N ALA A 83 14.51 0.03 -5.04
CA ALA A 83 15.38 -1.02 -4.50
C ALA A 83 15.16 -2.38 -5.19
N LEU A 84 13.91 -2.74 -5.50
CA LEU A 84 13.62 -3.97 -6.26
C LEU A 84 14.08 -3.87 -7.71
N VAL A 85 13.90 -2.71 -8.36
CA VAL A 85 14.41 -2.47 -9.72
C VAL A 85 15.92 -2.63 -9.73
N ASP A 86 16.64 -1.95 -8.84
CA ASP A 86 18.10 -2.03 -8.71
C ASP A 86 18.59 -3.47 -8.44
N ALA A 87 17.95 -4.19 -7.51
CA ALA A 87 18.28 -5.59 -7.24
C ALA A 87 18.05 -6.51 -8.45
N THR A 88 17.02 -6.22 -9.25
CA THR A 88 16.72 -6.97 -10.46
C THR A 88 17.74 -6.67 -11.57
N VAL A 89 18.05 -5.40 -11.80
CA VAL A 89 19.07 -4.96 -12.77
C VAL A 89 20.43 -5.55 -12.42
N LYS A 90 20.88 -5.44 -11.15
CA LYS A 90 22.14 -6.05 -10.68
C LYS A 90 22.21 -7.56 -10.90
N ARG A 91 21.07 -8.25 -10.83
CA ARG A 91 21.01 -9.69 -11.14
C ARG A 91 21.12 -9.94 -12.64
N LEU A 92 20.38 -9.20 -13.46
CA LEU A 92 20.38 -9.33 -14.92
C LEU A 92 21.76 -9.03 -15.51
N VAL A 93 22.38 -7.91 -15.13
CA VAL A 93 23.73 -7.52 -15.60
C VAL A 93 24.77 -8.59 -15.27
N ARG A 94 24.75 -9.16 -14.05
CA ARG A 94 25.65 -10.26 -13.67
C ARG A 94 25.46 -11.53 -14.50
N LEU A 95 24.28 -11.72 -15.09
CA LEU A 95 23.95 -12.86 -15.95
C LEU A 95 24.10 -12.52 -17.44
N GLY A 96 24.77 -11.42 -17.80
CA GLY A 96 25.08 -11.08 -19.19
C GLY A 96 23.97 -10.36 -19.94
N TRP A 97 22.95 -9.86 -19.26
CA TRP A 97 21.89 -9.07 -19.88
C TRP A 97 22.27 -7.60 -20.01
N THR A 98 21.92 -7.01 -21.15
CA THR A 98 21.88 -5.55 -21.31
C THR A 98 20.48 -5.06 -20.93
N THR A 99 20.39 -4.08 -20.03
CA THR A 99 19.12 -3.63 -19.45
C THR A 99 18.90 -2.14 -19.64
N GLU A 100 17.67 -1.75 -19.93
CA GLU A 100 17.17 -0.38 -19.79
C GLU A 100 16.01 -0.35 -18.78
N VAL A 101 15.91 0.73 -18.00
CA VAL A 101 14.86 0.94 -17.00
C VAL A 101 13.92 2.05 -17.43
N GLU A 102 12.67 2.01 -16.96
CA GLU A 102 11.64 3.03 -17.22
C GLU A 102 11.46 3.35 -18.72
N VAL A 103 11.47 2.31 -19.55
CA VAL A 103 11.37 2.43 -21.01
C VAL A 103 9.98 2.89 -21.39
N SER A 104 9.85 4.17 -21.73
CA SER A 104 8.60 4.78 -22.16
C SER A 104 8.28 4.45 -23.62
N PHE A 105 6.99 4.34 -23.93
CA PHE A 105 6.50 4.09 -25.28
C PHE A 105 5.16 4.79 -25.54
N SER A 106 4.94 5.12 -26.82
CA SER A 106 3.66 5.56 -27.37
C SER A 106 3.51 4.94 -28.76
N ILE A 107 2.77 3.85 -28.85
CA ILE A 107 2.70 2.99 -30.04
C ILE A 107 1.22 2.62 -30.28
N TRP A 108 0.72 2.82 -31.50
CA TRP A 108 -0.68 2.51 -31.88
C TRP A 108 -1.76 3.07 -30.93
N GLY A 109 -1.51 4.23 -30.32
CA GLY A 109 -2.41 4.85 -29.34
C GLY A 109 -2.28 4.30 -27.91
N GLU A 110 -1.53 3.21 -27.71
CA GLU A 110 -1.13 2.75 -26.39
C GLU A 110 0.04 3.57 -25.85
N ARG A 111 -0.03 3.96 -24.58
CA ARG A 111 1.02 4.69 -23.87
C ARG A 111 1.35 4.03 -22.55
N GLY A 112 2.62 4.09 -22.17
CA GLY A 112 3.07 3.60 -20.88
C GLY A 112 4.59 3.54 -20.77
N SER A 113 5.05 2.84 -19.75
CA SER A 113 6.46 2.53 -19.53
C SER A 113 6.64 1.05 -19.19
N ILE A 114 7.80 0.49 -19.47
CA ILE A 114 8.26 -0.81 -19.01
C ILE A 114 9.28 -0.58 -17.89
N ASP A 115 9.07 -1.20 -16.72
CA ASP A 115 9.93 -0.96 -15.55
C ASP A 115 11.38 -1.37 -15.86
N ILE A 116 11.56 -2.57 -16.45
CA ILE A 116 12.85 -3.02 -16.97
C ILE A 116 12.62 -3.77 -18.29
N LEU A 117 13.35 -3.36 -19.33
CA LEU A 117 13.48 -4.09 -20.59
C LEU A 117 14.92 -4.61 -20.69
N ALA A 118 15.10 -5.89 -20.98
CA ALA A 118 16.42 -6.49 -21.05
C ALA A 118 16.59 -7.37 -22.28
N VAL A 119 17.77 -7.35 -22.88
CA VAL A 119 18.15 -8.23 -24.00
C VAL A 119 19.38 -9.06 -23.61
N HIS A 120 19.34 -10.34 -23.98
CA HIS A 120 20.50 -11.21 -23.93
C HIS A 120 20.93 -11.53 -25.37
N THR A 121 22.04 -10.94 -25.82
CA THR A 121 22.50 -11.07 -27.21
C THR A 121 22.87 -12.51 -27.57
N GLY A 122 23.61 -13.20 -26.70
CA GLY A 122 24.04 -14.60 -26.93
C GLY A 122 22.89 -15.59 -27.18
N HIS A 123 21.79 -15.46 -26.44
CA HIS A 123 20.61 -16.31 -26.57
C HIS A 123 19.48 -15.67 -27.40
N ARG A 124 19.70 -14.46 -27.94
CA ARG A 124 18.70 -13.67 -28.65
C ARG A 124 17.38 -13.54 -27.87
N ALA A 125 17.45 -13.37 -26.55
CA ALA A 125 16.27 -13.34 -25.70
C ALA A 125 15.91 -11.90 -25.32
N LEU A 126 14.63 -11.54 -25.40
CA LEU A 126 14.10 -10.31 -24.84
C LEU A 126 13.29 -10.60 -23.58
N LEU A 127 13.45 -9.78 -22.56
CA LEU A 127 12.76 -9.91 -21.29
C LEU A 127 12.09 -8.59 -20.91
N VAL A 128 10.77 -8.66 -20.70
CA VAL A 128 9.96 -7.59 -20.13
C VAL A 128 9.73 -7.88 -18.66
N VAL A 129 10.13 -6.96 -17.80
CA VAL A 129 9.95 -7.10 -16.35
C VAL A 129 9.00 -6.03 -15.83
N GLU A 130 7.99 -6.47 -15.08
CA GLU A 130 7.18 -5.62 -14.23
C GLU A 130 7.61 -5.79 -12.77
N VAL A 131 7.83 -4.69 -12.05
CA VAL A 131 8.23 -4.70 -10.65
C VAL A 131 7.08 -4.18 -9.78
N LYS A 132 6.66 -5.00 -8.80
CA LYS A 132 5.60 -4.61 -7.85
C LYS A 132 6.09 -4.76 -6.41
N SER A 133 6.09 -3.66 -5.68
CA SER A 133 6.31 -3.69 -4.23
C SER A 133 5.16 -4.39 -3.50
N VAL A 134 3.92 -4.15 -3.97
CA VAL A 134 2.70 -4.84 -3.53
C VAL A 134 1.81 -5.07 -4.74
N VAL A 135 1.26 -6.29 -4.88
CA VAL A 135 0.26 -6.59 -5.91
C VAL A 135 -1.12 -6.24 -5.35
N VAL A 136 -1.65 -5.06 -5.65
CA VAL A 136 -2.98 -4.64 -5.16
C VAL A 136 -4.10 -5.20 -6.03
N ASP A 137 -3.94 -5.09 -7.34
CA ASP A 137 -4.84 -5.60 -8.38
C ASP A 137 -4.08 -6.57 -9.30
N SER A 138 -4.38 -7.86 -9.18
CA SER A 138 -3.75 -8.91 -9.96
C SER A 138 -4.17 -8.90 -11.43
N GLN A 139 -5.42 -8.56 -11.74
CA GLN A 139 -5.91 -8.56 -13.11
C GLN A 139 -5.27 -7.42 -13.91
N ALA A 140 -5.25 -6.22 -13.34
CA ALA A 140 -4.57 -5.07 -13.94
C ALA A 140 -3.07 -5.33 -14.11
N THR A 141 -2.43 -5.98 -13.13
CA THR A 141 -1.00 -6.35 -13.20
C THR A 141 -0.72 -7.31 -14.37
N LEU A 142 -1.53 -8.37 -14.50
CA LEU A 142 -1.35 -9.36 -15.57
C LEU A 142 -1.63 -8.76 -16.95
N HIS A 143 -2.73 -8.00 -17.08
CA HIS A 143 -3.08 -7.32 -18.32
C HIS A 143 -2.01 -6.30 -18.74
N GLY A 144 -1.49 -5.51 -17.81
CA GLY A 144 -0.43 -4.55 -18.06
C GLY A 144 0.87 -5.20 -18.55
N LEU A 145 1.30 -6.30 -17.91
CA LEU A 145 2.50 -7.04 -18.31
C LEU A 145 2.35 -7.68 -19.69
N ASP A 146 1.20 -8.30 -19.97
CA ASP A 146 0.89 -8.90 -21.27
C ASP A 146 0.89 -7.86 -22.40
N ARG A 147 0.30 -6.69 -22.14
CA ARG A 147 0.31 -5.56 -23.07
C ARG A 147 1.74 -5.08 -23.37
N LYS A 148 2.57 -4.89 -22.34
CA LYS A 148 3.98 -4.48 -22.50
C LYS A 148 4.76 -5.51 -23.34
N ALA A 149 4.51 -6.81 -23.12
CA ALA A 149 5.16 -7.88 -23.88
C ALA A 149 4.84 -7.84 -25.38
N ARG A 150 3.60 -7.53 -25.78
CA ARG A 150 3.22 -7.39 -27.19
C ARG A 150 3.99 -6.29 -27.94
N LEU A 151 4.29 -5.19 -27.25
CA LEU A 151 4.99 -4.04 -27.83
C LEU A 151 6.51 -4.16 -27.73
N ALA A 152 7.01 -5.13 -26.94
CA ALA A 152 8.42 -5.21 -26.58
C ALA A 152 9.36 -5.38 -27.78
N SER A 153 8.98 -6.19 -28.77
CA SER A 153 9.80 -6.39 -29.97
C SER A 153 10.00 -5.09 -30.75
N GLU A 154 8.94 -4.33 -31.00
CA GLU A 154 9.02 -3.04 -31.70
C GLU A 154 9.85 -2.02 -30.90
N ILE A 155 9.70 -2.02 -29.57
CA ILE A 155 10.47 -1.17 -28.65
C ILE A 155 11.96 -1.53 -28.69
N ALA A 156 12.29 -2.82 -28.77
CA ALA A 156 13.66 -3.34 -28.84
C ALA A 156 14.31 -3.06 -30.21
N GLU A 157 13.58 -3.22 -31.31
CA GLU A 157 14.08 -2.93 -32.66
C GLU A 157 14.52 -1.47 -32.80
N LYS A 158 13.73 -0.53 -32.24
CA LYS A 158 14.08 0.91 -32.21
C LYS A 158 15.36 1.21 -31.43
N ARG A 159 15.83 0.28 -30.60
CA ARG A 159 17.10 0.35 -29.83
C ARG A 159 18.24 -0.39 -30.51
N GLY A 160 18.02 -0.93 -31.71
CA GLY A 160 18.99 -1.78 -32.40
C GLY A 160 19.16 -3.16 -31.75
N TRP A 161 18.23 -3.59 -30.90
CA TRP A 161 18.27 -4.91 -30.28
C TRP A 161 17.54 -5.93 -31.15
N SER A 162 18.14 -7.11 -31.30
CA SER A 162 17.54 -8.24 -31.99
C SER A 162 17.30 -9.38 -31.02
N ALA A 163 16.06 -9.88 -30.98
CA ALA A 163 15.67 -11.05 -30.20
C ALA A 163 14.83 -12.01 -31.05
N GLY A 164 14.97 -13.31 -30.80
CA GLY A 164 14.15 -14.37 -31.39
C GLY A 164 12.88 -14.66 -30.60
N HIS A 165 12.84 -14.29 -29.32
CA HIS A 165 11.68 -14.53 -28.45
C HIS A 165 11.55 -13.47 -27.34
N VAL A 166 10.32 -13.27 -26.90
CA VAL A 166 9.97 -12.35 -25.80
C VAL A 166 9.48 -13.15 -24.61
N SER A 167 10.05 -12.85 -23.44
CA SER A 167 9.67 -13.41 -22.15
C SER A 167 9.13 -12.33 -21.23
N ARG A 168 8.31 -12.74 -20.27
CA ARG A 168 7.69 -11.83 -19.29
C ARG A 168 7.92 -12.31 -17.87
N LEU A 169 8.32 -11.37 -17.02
CA LEU A 169 8.62 -11.64 -15.63
C LEU A 169 7.94 -10.62 -14.73
N LEU A 170 7.17 -11.10 -13.76
CA LEU A 170 6.69 -10.28 -12.66
C LEU A 170 7.64 -10.45 -11.46
N VAL A 171 8.35 -9.39 -11.11
CA VAL A 171 9.16 -9.32 -9.89
C VAL A 171 8.32 -8.70 -8.78
N VAL A 172 8.27 -9.37 -7.63
CA VAL A 172 7.48 -8.92 -6.48
C VAL A 172 8.33 -8.98 -5.21
N THR A 173 8.10 -8.06 -4.27
CA THR A 173 8.69 -8.25 -2.93
C THR A 173 8.26 -9.59 -2.34
N ALA A 174 9.16 -10.23 -1.59
CA ALA A 174 8.89 -11.45 -0.83
C ALA A 174 8.03 -11.20 0.42
N ALA A 175 7.18 -10.17 0.42
CA ALA A 175 6.29 -9.85 1.54
C ALA A 175 5.13 -10.85 1.65
N ALA A 176 4.73 -11.16 2.90
CA ALA A 176 3.64 -12.10 3.18
C ALA A 176 2.30 -11.67 2.57
N THR A 177 2.05 -10.36 2.46
CA THR A 177 0.86 -9.78 1.81
C THR A 177 0.83 -10.09 0.31
N SER A 178 1.93 -9.85 -0.40
CA SER A 178 2.06 -10.15 -1.83
C SER A 178 1.91 -11.64 -2.11
N ARG A 179 2.59 -12.49 -1.33
CA ARG A 179 2.47 -13.95 -1.44
C ARG A 179 1.02 -14.42 -1.23
N ARG A 180 0.35 -13.92 -0.19
CA ARG A 180 -1.04 -14.26 0.10
C ARG A 180 -1.99 -13.84 -1.03
N ARG A 181 -1.79 -12.66 -1.62
CA ARG A 181 -2.63 -12.18 -2.72
C ARG A 181 -2.47 -13.02 -3.98
N ILE A 182 -1.23 -13.35 -4.35
CA ILE A 182 -0.95 -14.25 -5.46
C ILE A 182 -1.54 -15.65 -5.19
N ALA A 183 -1.38 -16.19 -3.97
CA ALA A 183 -1.92 -17.49 -3.60
C ALA A 183 -3.47 -17.55 -3.65
N ARG A 184 -4.17 -16.44 -3.37
CA ARG A 184 -5.64 -16.38 -3.50
C ARG A 184 -6.13 -16.54 -4.94
N LEU A 185 -5.28 -16.20 -5.92
CA LEU A 185 -5.57 -16.31 -7.35
C LEU A 185 -4.56 -17.27 -8.02
N ALA A 186 -4.18 -18.34 -7.31
CA ALA A 186 -3.12 -19.24 -7.73
C ALA A 186 -3.34 -19.79 -9.14
N THR A 187 -4.54 -20.30 -9.44
CA THR A 187 -4.89 -20.85 -10.76
C THR A 187 -4.72 -19.81 -11.87
N THR A 188 -5.12 -18.56 -11.64
CA THR A 188 -4.92 -17.47 -12.62
C THR A 188 -3.44 -17.22 -12.86
N TYR A 189 -2.63 -17.18 -11.80
CA TYR A 189 -1.19 -16.97 -11.91
C TYR A 189 -0.43 -18.19 -12.46
N GLU A 190 -0.93 -19.40 -12.29
CA GLU A 190 -0.37 -20.62 -12.87
C GLU A 190 -0.56 -20.64 -14.38
N VAL A 191 -1.75 -20.29 -14.86
CA VAL A 191 -2.02 -20.15 -16.30
C VAL A 191 -1.25 -18.96 -16.87
N ALA A 192 -1.33 -17.81 -16.20
CA ALA A 192 -0.76 -16.58 -16.74
C ALA A 192 0.76 -16.53 -16.60
N LEU A 193 1.37 -17.02 -15.53
CA LEU A 193 2.81 -16.93 -15.32
C LEU A 193 3.26 -18.26 -14.72
N PRO A 194 3.41 -19.37 -15.44
CA PRO A 194 3.67 -20.68 -14.83
C PRO A 194 5.03 -20.81 -14.13
N ALA A 195 6.07 -20.13 -14.61
CA ALA A 195 7.43 -20.31 -14.09
C ALA A 195 7.62 -19.66 -12.71
N ARG A 196 8.36 -20.32 -11.81
CA ARG A 196 8.58 -19.88 -10.42
C ARG A 196 10.05 -19.96 -10.04
N GLY A 197 10.45 -19.14 -9.07
CA GLY A 197 11.60 -19.40 -8.19
C GLY A 197 12.87 -19.90 -8.89
N SER A 198 13.21 -21.18 -8.67
CA SER A 198 14.39 -21.83 -9.25
C SER A 198 14.35 -21.90 -10.78
N THR A 199 13.22 -22.28 -11.38
CA THR A 199 13.04 -22.33 -12.83
C THR A 199 13.34 -20.98 -13.46
N VAL A 200 12.80 -19.90 -12.89
CA VAL A 200 13.09 -18.53 -13.37
C VAL A 200 14.57 -18.19 -13.21
N ARG A 201 15.19 -18.53 -12.07
CA ARG A 201 16.60 -18.25 -11.82
C ARG A 201 17.53 -18.98 -12.78
N SER A 202 17.28 -20.26 -13.05
CA SER A 202 18.04 -21.04 -14.03
C SER A 202 17.85 -20.48 -15.44
N TRP A 203 16.61 -20.14 -15.80
CA TRP A 203 16.32 -19.56 -17.12
C TRP A 203 17.00 -18.20 -17.33
N LEU A 204 17.06 -17.34 -16.30
CA LEU A 204 17.76 -16.05 -16.41
C LEU A 204 19.25 -16.20 -16.74
N ALA A 205 19.87 -17.33 -16.40
CA ALA A 205 21.26 -17.62 -16.74
C ALA A 205 21.43 -18.23 -18.13
N CYS A 206 20.38 -18.84 -18.69
CA CYS A 206 20.39 -19.53 -19.98
C CYS A 206 19.01 -19.40 -20.66
N PRO A 207 18.67 -18.22 -21.22
CA PRO A 207 17.32 -17.91 -21.69
C PRO A 207 17.03 -18.45 -23.11
N ASP A 208 17.12 -19.77 -23.30
CA ASP A 208 17.01 -20.42 -24.63
C ASP A 208 15.59 -20.50 -25.21
N SER A 209 14.57 -20.23 -24.41
CA SER A 209 13.15 -20.33 -24.80
C SER A 209 12.31 -19.23 -24.14
N PRO A 210 11.12 -18.90 -24.66
CA PRO A 210 10.25 -17.92 -24.02
C PRO A 210 9.72 -18.42 -22.68
N ILE A 211 9.67 -17.54 -21.67
CA ILE A 211 9.02 -17.84 -20.38
C ILE A 211 8.01 -16.78 -19.96
N ALA A 212 7.10 -17.20 -19.09
CA ALA A 212 6.20 -16.34 -18.34
C ALA A 212 6.31 -16.74 -16.87
N GLY A 213 6.83 -15.86 -16.01
CA GLY A 213 7.21 -16.23 -14.64
C GLY A 213 6.97 -15.17 -13.57
N ILE A 214 7.07 -15.63 -12.31
CA ILE A 214 7.07 -14.77 -11.12
C ILE A 214 8.34 -15.04 -10.33
N LEU A 215 9.01 -13.96 -9.91
CA LEU A 215 10.16 -14.01 -9.02
C LEU A 215 9.91 -13.15 -7.78
N PHE A 216 9.97 -13.79 -6.60
CA PHE A 216 9.95 -13.07 -5.33
C PHE A 216 11.37 -12.70 -4.93
N LEU A 217 11.60 -11.43 -4.61
CA LEU A 217 12.86 -10.92 -4.09
C LEU A 217 12.67 -10.35 -2.67
N SER A 218 13.56 -10.69 -1.76
CA SER A 218 13.62 -10.02 -0.46
C SER A 218 14.13 -8.60 -0.66
N ASN A 219 13.53 -7.63 0.03
CA ASN A 219 13.97 -6.24 0.04
C ASN A 219 15.16 -6.04 0.99
N ASP A 220 16.09 -7.01 1.02
CA ASP A 220 17.29 -6.92 1.84
C ASP A 220 18.27 -6.04 1.10
N SER A 221 18.05 -4.73 1.26
CA SER A 221 19.08 -3.74 1.09
C SER A 221 20.23 -4.10 2.04
N GLN A 222 21.40 -4.36 1.45
CA GLN A 222 22.73 -4.45 2.05
C GLN A 222 23.32 -5.84 2.29
N ASP A 223 24.56 -5.93 1.81
CA ASP A 223 25.59 -6.89 2.17
C ASP A 223 25.62 -7.21 3.67
N GLY A 224 25.90 -8.48 3.98
CA GLY A 224 26.48 -8.87 5.27
C GLY A 224 25.51 -9.30 6.37
N SER A 225 25.33 -10.61 6.45
CA SER A 225 25.08 -11.39 7.68
C SER A 225 23.72 -11.29 8.40
N MET A 226 23.20 -12.49 8.66
CA MET A 226 22.15 -12.88 9.60
C MET A 226 20.71 -12.47 9.30
N HIS A 227 19.88 -13.51 9.14
CA HIS A 227 18.43 -13.51 9.27
C HIS A 227 17.90 -12.46 10.25
N ARG A 228 17.23 -11.44 9.73
CA ARG A 228 16.19 -10.73 10.48
C ARG A 228 14.91 -10.76 9.66
N SER A 229 14.02 -11.66 10.08
CA SER A 229 12.61 -11.70 9.72
C SER A 229 12.03 -10.27 9.78
N THR A 230 11.75 -9.66 8.63
CA THR A 230 10.99 -8.41 8.49
C THR A 230 9.49 -8.66 8.67
N GLY A 231 9.15 -9.37 9.74
CA GLY A 231 7.81 -9.62 10.21
C GLY A 231 7.50 -8.74 11.42
N ARG A 232 6.73 -7.67 11.20
CA ARG A 232 5.94 -6.93 12.20
C ARG A 232 6.72 -6.40 13.41
N GLU A 233 7.13 -5.14 13.35
CA GLU A 233 7.30 -4.37 14.58
C GLU A 233 5.93 -3.80 15.00
N ARG A 234 5.24 -4.47 15.93
CA ARG A 234 4.20 -3.80 16.71
C ARG A 234 4.91 -2.78 17.58
N VAL A 235 4.76 -1.50 17.24
CA VAL A 235 5.23 -0.40 18.10
C VAL A 235 4.54 -0.52 19.45
N ARG A 236 5.30 -0.89 20.49
CA ARG A 236 4.81 -0.89 21.87
C ARG A 236 4.56 0.55 22.31
N ARG A 237 3.39 0.79 22.89
CA ARG A 237 3.09 2.05 23.58
C ARG A 237 4.16 2.27 24.66
N ARG A 238 4.87 3.40 24.62
CA ARG A 238 5.68 3.83 25.77
C ARG A 238 4.76 3.85 26.99
N LYS A 239 5.07 3.04 28.00
CA LYS A 239 4.46 3.15 29.32
C LYS A 239 4.79 4.56 29.78
N ARG A 240 3.77 5.43 29.93
CA ARG A 240 3.96 6.66 30.68
C ARG A 240 4.28 6.20 32.10
N ASP A 241 5.37 6.71 32.66
CA ASP A 241 5.63 6.58 34.09
C ASP A 241 4.44 7.21 34.81
N LEU A 242 3.52 6.37 35.27
CA LEU A 242 2.64 6.68 36.37
C LEU A 242 3.54 6.72 37.60
N MET A 243 4.23 7.84 37.79
CA MET A 243 4.77 8.18 39.10
C MET A 243 3.56 8.46 39.99
N THR A 244 3.28 7.47 40.83
CA THR A 244 2.34 7.48 41.93
C THR A 244 2.46 8.77 42.74
N MET A 245 1.43 9.61 42.67
CA MET A 245 1.09 10.53 43.76
C MET A 245 -0.34 10.17 44.16
N SER A 246 -0.47 9.06 44.89
CA SER A 246 -1.70 8.72 45.58
C SER A 246 -1.63 9.30 46.99
N HIS A 247 -2.41 10.36 47.19
CA HIS A 247 -3.19 10.70 48.38
C HIS A 247 -2.75 10.10 49.73
N ALA A 248 -2.31 10.98 50.64
CA ALA A 248 -2.60 10.84 52.06
C ALA A 248 -3.80 11.74 52.39
N VAL A 249 -5.00 11.18 52.30
CA VAL A 249 -6.18 11.64 53.04
C VAL A 249 -6.88 10.37 53.47
N ASP A 250 -6.73 10.00 54.74
CA ASP A 250 -7.70 9.16 55.41
C ASP A 250 -8.15 9.85 56.69
N THR A 251 -9.46 9.84 56.82
CA THR A 251 -10.33 10.51 57.78
C THR A 251 -10.34 9.83 59.15
N VAL A 252 -10.29 10.68 60.18
CA VAL A 252 -10.87 10.61 61.54
C VAL A 252 -11.69 9.37 61.93
N SER A 253 -11.42 8.79 63.11
CA SER A 253 -12.42 8.53 64.19
C SER A 253 -11.83 7.84 65.45
N PRO A 254 -12.54 7.89 66.61
CA PRO A 254 -11.95 8.18 67.92
C PRO A 254 -11.88 7.00 68.90
N THR A 255 -11.05 7.11 69.93
CA THR A 255 -11.08 6.50 71.29
C THR A 255 -9.80 7.03 71.98
N GLY A 256 -9.68 7.47 73.22
CA GLY A 256 -10.46 7.42 74.45
C GLY A 256 -9.45 7.23 75.61
N GLY A 257 -9.33 8.21 76.52
CA GLY A 257 -8.56 8.16 77.79
C GLY A 257 -7.03 8.37 77.65
N ASP A 258 -6.31 9.03 78.56
CA ASP A 258 -6.64 9.60 79.86
C ASP A 258 -5.53 10.58 80.30
N ASP A 259 -5.85 11.39 81.31
CA ASP A 259 -4.96 12.08 82.24
C ASP A 259 -3.97 13.18 81.76
N GLN A 260 -4.36 14.44 82.00
CA GLN A 260 -3.54 15.28 82.88
C GLN A 260 -4.35 16.34 83.61
N VAL A 261 -4.25 16.24 84.94
CA VAL A 261 -4.68 17.16 85.98
C VAL A 261 -3.91 18.47 85.86
N ASP A 262 -4.60 19.61 85.88
CA ASP A 262 -4.15 20.72 86.73
C ASP A 262 -5.30 21.57 87.23
N THR A 263 -5.17 21.96 88.50
CA THR A 263 -6.22 22.47 89.37
C THR A 263 -6.02 23.96 89.62
N ALA A 264 -7.14 24.64 89.94
CA ALA A 264 -7.27 26.00 90.48
C ALA A 264 -7.42 27.11 89.41
N ALA A 265 -8.33 28.09 89.54
CA ALA A 265 -8.98 28.60 90.73
C ALA A 265 -10.37 29.21 90.44
N VAL A 266 -11.13 29.24 91.52
CA VAL A 266 -12.47 29.81 91.76
C VAL A 266 -12.51 31.33 91.57
N THR A 267 -13.62 31.91 91.09
CA THR A 267 -14.48 32.90 91.81
C THR A 267 -15.36 33.76 90.86
N ILE A 268 -16.66 33.50 90.90
CA ILE A 268 -17.81 34.43 91.08
C ILE A 268 -17.68 35.85 90.49
N LYS A 269 -18.45 36.18 89.44
CA LYS A 269 -19.75 36.90 89.50
C LYS A 269 -20.37 37.02 88.10
#